data_AF-A0A3T1CL09-F1
#
_entry.id   AF-A0A3T1CL09-F1
#
_cell.length_a   1.000
_cell.length_b   1.000
_cell.length_c   1.000
_cell.angle_alpha   90.00
_cell.angle_beta   90.00
_cell.angle_gamma   90.00
#
_symmetry.space_group_name_H-M   'P 1'
#
loop_
_entity.id
_entity.type
_entity.pdbx_description
1 polymer ?
#
loop_
_entity_poly.entity_id
_entity_poly.type
_entity_poly.pdbx_seq_one_letter_code
_entity_poly.pdbx_strand_id
1 'polypeptide(L)'
;MRGPDFDVDGWCLNDGEEYHRAAPATFWIPTREAREALQPGDLAKLIFRISVDDPDEPVAVERMWVLVRERTLDGYLGILDNDPDALAENDEFWSGIELPFGPHHIINIDERDEKTIHLAAQAPKRCWPRA
;
A
#
# COMPACT_ATOMS: atom_id res chain seq x y z
N MET A 1 8.46 12.72 4.36
CA MET A 1 7.12 12.73 3.72
C MET A 1 6.13 12.13 4.70
N ARG A 2 4.95 12.72 4.89
CA ARG A 2 3.93 12.13 5.79
C ARG A 2 3.36 10.84 5.20
N GLY A 3 3.04 9.87 6.06
CA GLY A 3 2.22 8.71 5.70
C GLY A 3 0.75 9.10 5.52
N PRO A 4 -0.07 8.19 4.95
CA PRO A 4 -1.53 8.31 4.99
C PRO A 4 -2.02 8.23 6.43
N ASP A 5 -2.95 9.11 6.79
CA ASP A 5 -3.51 9.24 8.12
C ASP A 5 -5.02 9.03 8.08
N PHE A 6 -5.53 8.23 9.02
CA PHE A 6 -6.92 7.80 9.00
C PHE A 6 -7.91 8.97 9.17
N ASP A 7 -7.59 9.95 10.03
CA ASP A 7 -8.49 11.06 10.34
C ASP A 7 -8.41 12.16 9.27
N VAL A 8 -7.26 12.29 8.59
CA VAL A 8 -7.03 13.32 7.55
C VAL A 8 -7.38 12.83 6.15
N ASP A 9 -6.99 11.63 5.78
CA ASP A 9 -7.14 11.07 4.44
C ASP A 9 -8.34 10.10 4.33
N GLY A 10 -8.96 9.73 5.45
CA GLY A 10 -10.02 8.73 5.50
C GLY A 10 -9.49 7.30 5.37
N TRP A 11 -8.18 7.08 5.32
CA TRP A 11 -7.56 5.77 5.31
C TRP A 11 -6.11 5.81 5.81
N CYS A 12 -5.61 4.67 6.28
CA CYS A 12 -4.21 4.50 6.64
C CYS A 12 -3.73 3.08 6.34
N LEU A 13 -2.44 2.83 6.57
CA LEU A 13 -1.83 1.50 6.46
C LEU A 13 -1.64 0.89 7.84
N ASN A 14 -1.99 -0.39 7.98
CA ASN A 14 -1.67 -1.15 9.17
C ASN A 14 -0.26 -1.76 9.07
N ASP A 15 0.36 -2.01 10.24
CA ASP A 15 1.67 -2.65 10.34
C ASP A 15 1.58 -4.18 10.14
N GLY A 16 2.17 -4.69 9.06
CA GLY A 16 2.21 -6.11 8.76
C GLY A 16 3.04 -6.94 9.74
N GLU A 17 4.07 -6.34 10.35
CA GLU A 17 4.88 -6.98 11.39
C GLU A 17 4.09 -7.17 12.69
N GLU A 18 3.19 -6.24 13.03
CA GLU A 18 2.31 -6.40 14.18
C GLU A 18 1.34 -7.56 13.98
N TYR A 19 0.72 -7.67 12.79
CA TYR A 19 -0.12 -8.82 12.43
C TYR A 19 0.65 -10.14 12.51
N HIS A 20 1.88 -10.17 11.96
CA HIS A 20 2.74 -11.35 12.05
C HIS A 20 3.09 -11.68 13.50
N ARG A 21 3.42 -10.69 14.32
CA ARG A 21 3.78 -10.89 15.74
C ARG A 21 2.60 -11.41 16.56
N ALA A 22 1.38 -10.95 16.27
CA ALA A 22 0.17 -11.39 16.94
C ALA A 22 -0.24 -12.83 16.55
N ALA A 23 0.02 -13.24 15.31
CA ALA A 23 -0.40 -14.56 14.80
C ALA A 23 0.65 -15.21 13.87
N PRO A 24 1.88 -15.49 14.34
CA PRO A 24 2.99 -15.86 13.46
C PRO A 24 2.81 -17.20 12.73
N ALA A 25 1.98 -18.09 13.29
CA ALA A 25 1.69 -19.40 12.69
C ALA A 25 0.70 -19.34 11.52
N THR A 26 -0.12 -18.29 11.44
CA THR A 26 -1.21 -18.16 10.45
C THR A 26 -1.12 -16.90 9.60
N PHE A 27 -0.25 -15.97 9.99
CA PHE A 27 0.00 -14.72 9.28
C PHE A 27 1.48 -14.67 8.92
N TRP A 28 1.85 -15.29 7.81
CA TRP A 28 3.22 -15.21 7.28
C TRP A 28 3.44 -13.86 6.58
N ILE A 29 4.67 -13.33 6.66
CA ILE A 29 5.13 -12.18 5.88
C ILE A 29 6.52 -12.48 5.28
N PRO A 30 6.91 -11.82 4.18
CA PRO A 30 8.26 -11.93 3.63
C PRO A 30 9.34 -11.49 4.63
N THR A 31 10.58 -11.96 4.44
CA THR A 31 11.69 -11.59 5.33
C THR A 31 11.95 -10.10 5.30
N ARG A 32 12.57 -9.58 6.36
CA ARG A 32 12.95 -8.17 6.43
C ARG A 32 13.82 -7.75 5.24
N GLU A 33 14.79 -8.58 4.88
CA GLU A 33 15.71 -8.31 3.76
C GLU A 33 14.94 -8.18 2.44
N ALA A 34 13.96 -9.06 2.18
CA ALA A 34 13.12 -8.97 0.99
C ALA A 34 12.28 -7.67 0.98
N ARG A 35 11.66 -7.32 2.12
CA ARG A 35 10.84 -6.12 2.27
C ARG A 35 11.66 -4.82 2.18
N GLU A 36 12.94 -4.85 2.51
CA GLU A 36 13.88 -3.72 2.37
C GLU A 36 14.55 -3.64 0.98
N ALA A 37 14.44 -4.69 0.15
CA ALA A 37 15.14 -4.81 -1.14
C ALA A 37 14.28 -4.48 -2.38
N LEU A 38 12.99 -4.15 -2.23
CA LEU A 38 12.08 -3.90 -3.34
C LEU A 38 12.56 -2.81 -4.30
N GLN A 39 12.40 -3.04 -5.60
CA GLN A 39 12.78 -2.16 -6.69
C GLN A 39 11.56 -1.62 -7.42
N PRO A 40 11.70 -0.50 -8.16
CA PRO A 40 10.67 -0.09 -9.10
C PRO A 40 10.25 -1.25 -10.02
N GLY A 41 8.93 -1.45 -10.10
CA GLY A 41 8.29 -2.57 -10.78
C GLY A 41 7.83 -3.71 -9.87
N ASP A 42 8.38 -3.86 -8.66
CA ASP A 42 7.92 -4.91 -7.74
C ASP A 42 6.52 -4.56 -7.21
N LEU A 43 5.73 -5.56 -6.85
CA LEU A 43 4.47 -5.32 -6.15
C LEU A 43 4.59 -5.67 -4.67
N ALA A 44 4.08 -4.80 -3.82
CA ALA A 44 3.93 -5.02 -2.40
C ALA A 44 2.44 -5.14 -2.06
N LYS A 45 2.05 -6.19 -1.35
CA LYS A 45 0.71 -6.29 -0.77
C LYS A 45 0.72 -5.65 0.60
N LEU A 46 -0.20 -4.72 0.85
CA LEU A 46 -0.33 -3.95 2.09
C LEU A 46 -1.71 -4.18 2.71
N ILE A 47 -1.89 -3.76 3.97
CA ILE A 47 -3.19 -3.75 4.66
C ILE A 47 -3.66 -2.29 4.76
N PHE A 48 -4.81 -2.00 4.18
CA PHE A 48 -5.46 -0.69 4.23
C PHE A 48 -6.60 -0.72 5.22
N ARG A 49 -6.66 0.29 6.09
CA ARG A 49 -7.77 0.56 6.99
C ARG A 49 -8.49 1.79 6.47
N ILE A 50 -9.76 1.65 6.09
CA ILE A 50 -10.50 2.63 5.30
C ILE A 50 -11.75 3.04 6.07
N SER A 51 -12.00 4.34 6.19
CA SER A 51 -13.25 4.87 6.73
C SER A 51 -14.35 4.72 5.69
N VAL A 52 -15.49 4.16 6.09
CA VAL A 52 -16.64 3.94 5.20
C VAL A 52 -17.91 4.53 5.81
N ASP A 53 -18.88 4.87 4.96
CA ASP A 53 -20.18 5.41 5.39
C ASP A 53 -21.15 4.27 5.74
N ASP A 54 -20.75 3.44 6.69
CA ASP A 54 -21.58 2.40 7.29
C ASP A 54 -21.68 2.65 8.82
N PRO A 55 -22.88 2.85 9.36
CA PRO A 55 -23.05 3.18 10.78
C PRO A 55 -22.75 2.01 11.72
N ASP A 56 -22.85 0.76 11.26
CA ASP A 56 -22.61 -0.44 12.07
C ASP A 56 -21.15 -0.91 11.92
N GLU A 57 -20.56 -0.77 10.73
CA GLU A 57 -19.16 -1.11 10.44
C GLU A 57 -18.43 0.06 9.75
N PRO A 58 -18.09 1.14 10.49
CA PRO A 58 -17.54 2.38 9.90
C PRO A 58 -16.11 2.24 9.37
N VAL A 59 -15.51 1.05 9.46
CA VAL A 59 -14.13 0.80 9.05
C VAL A 59 -14.04 -0.51 8.28
N ALA A 60 -13.62 -0.43 7.03
CA ALA A 60 -13.24 -1.59 6.23
C ALA A 60 -11.72 -1.85 6.34
N VAL A 61 -11.32 -3.12 6.25
CA VAL A 61 -9.91 -3.53 6.20
C VAL A 61 -9.67 -4.39 4.97
N GLU A 62 -8.81 -3.93 4.07
CA GLU A 62 -8.56 -4.56 2.79
C GLU A 62 -7.07 -4.86 2.58
N ARG A 63 -6.77 -5.88 1.77
CA ARG A 63 -5.39 -6.24 1.40
C ARG A 63 -5.17 -6.01 -0.09
N MET A 64 -4.52 -4.91 -0.42
CA MET A 64 -4.37 -4.45 -1.80
C MET A 64 -2.92 -4.44 -2.26
N TRP A 65 -2.72 -4.60 -3.57
CA TRP A 65 -1.40 -4.53 -4.19
C TRP A 65 -1.03 -3.07 -4.51
N VAL A 66 0.23 -2.76 -4.32
CA VAL A 66 0.84 -1.47 -4.62
C VAL A 66 2.09 -1.72 -5.45
N LEU A 67 2.12 -1.15 -6.65
CA LEU A 67 3.27 -1.17 -7.54
C LEU A 67 4.34 -0.21 -7.02
N VAL A 68 5.52 -0.71 -6.71
CA VAL A 68 6.66 0.13 -6.30
C VAL A 68 7.10 1.01 -7.47
N ARG A 69 7.10 2.32 -7.25
CA ARG A 69 7.51 3.33 -8.23
C ARG A 69 8.90 3.89 -7.92
N GLU A 70 9.14 4.22 -6.65
CA GLU A 70 10.35 4.92 -6.21
C GLU A 70 10.80 4.37 -4.85
N ARG A 71 12.11 4.15 -4.68
CA ARG A 71 12.72 3.92 -3.36
C ARG A 71 13.05 5.28 -2.73
N THR A 72 12.61 5.49 -1.50
CA THR A 72 12.91 6.70 -0.72
C THR A 72 13.88 6.39 0.42
N LEU A 73 14.31 7.40 1.16
CA LEU A 73 15.17 7.23 2.35
C LEU A 73 14.50 6.38 3.44
N ASP A 74 13.18 6.53 3.60
CA ASP A 74 12.41 5.95 4.70
C ASP A 74 11.49 4.80 4.26
N GLY A 75 11.57 4.38 2.99
CA GLY A 75 10.71 3.33 2.44
C GLY A 75 10.50 3.49 0.93
N TYR A 76 9.23 3.59 0.52
CA TYR A 76 8.82 3.54 -0.88
C TYR A 76 7.73 4.55 -1.18
N LEU A 77 7.66 4.95 -2.45
CA LEU A 77 6.42 5.43 -3.07
C LEU A 77 5.96 4.37 -4.04
N GLY A 78 4.66 4.12 -4.04
CA GLY A 78 4.05 3.21 -4.99
C GLY A 78 2.70 3.68 -5.48
N ILE A 79 2.17 2.95 -6.45
CA ILE A 79 0.91 3.21 -7.12
C ILE A 79 -0.06 2.12 -6.72
N LEU A 80 -1.24 2.48 -6.22
CA LEU A 80 -2.29 1.50 -5.89
C LEU A 80 -2.71 0.74 -7.17
N ASP A 81 -2.59 -0.59 -7.15
CA ASP A 81 -2.83 -1.47 -8.31
C ASP A 81 -4.18 -2.20 -8.25
N ASN A 82 -4.96 -1.97 -7.18
CA ASN A 82 -6.30 -2.53 -7.01
C ASN A 82 -7.33 -1.41 -6.79
N ASP A 83 -8.57 -1.69 -7.18
CA ASP A 83 -9.73 -0.89 -6.80
C ASP A 83 -10.19 -1.33 -5.40
N PRO A 84 -10.40 -0.40 -4.44
CA PRO A 84 -11.00 -0.71 -3.14
C PRO A 84 -12.41 -1.29 -3.29
N ASP A 85 -12.71 -2.37 -2.57
CA ASP A 85 -14.04 -3.02 -2.61
C ASP A 85 -15.08 -2.26 -1.76
N ALA A 86 -14.65 -1.63 -0.67
CA ALA A 86 -15.53 -0.99 0.30
C ALA A 86 -15.95 0.45 -0.05
N LEU A 87 -15.47 1.01 -1.15
CA LEU A 87 -15.78 2.38 -1.59
C LEU A 87 -16.38 2.39 -3.01
N ALA A 88 -17.21 3.40 -3.27
CA ALA A 88 -17.55 3.75 -4.65
C ALA A 88 -16.35 4.41 -5.35
N GLU A 89 -16.24 4.21 -6.66
CA GLU A 89 -15.20 4.84 -7.49
C GLU A 89 -15.16 6.35 -7.27
N ASN A 90 -13.95 6.88 -7.01
CA ASN A 90 -13.71 8.29 -6.72
C ASN A 90 -12.28 8.72 -7.10
N ASP A 91 -12.01 10.02 -7.08
CA ASP A 91 -10.71 10.61 -7.49
C ASP A 91 -9.67 10.73 -6.35
N GLU A 92 -10.03 10.33 -5.12
CA GLU A 92 -9.20 10.52 -3.93
C GLU A 92 -8.43 9.24 -3.55
N PHE A 93 -9.12 8.11 -3.47
CA PHE A 93 -8.59 6.81 -3.09
C PHE A 93 -9.12 5.71 -4.01
N TRP A 94 -8.43 5.51 -5.14
CA TRP A 94 -8.74 4.52 -6.17
C TRP A 94 -7.47 4.06 -6.89
N SER A 95 -7.55 3.01 -7.73
CA SER A 95 -6.37 2.53 -8.47
C SER A 95 -5.68 3.64 -9.27
N GLY A 96 -4.35 3.65 -9.23
CA GLY A 96 -3.51 4.64 -9.92
C GLY A 96 -3.10 5.85 -9.09
N ILE A 97 -3.58 5.99 -7.84
CA ILE A 97 -3.04 7.01 -6.93
C ILE A 97 -1.65 6.61 -6.39
N GLU A 98 -0.81 7.60 -6.13
CA GLU A 98 0.47 7.41 -5.44
C GLU A 98 0.30 7.45 -3.92
N LEU A 99 1.05 6.61 -3.20
CA LEU A 99 1.10 6.62 -1.74
C LEU A 99 2.49 6.20 -1.20
N PRO A 100 2.90 6.73 -0.03
CA PRO A 100 4.09 6.30 0.67
C PRO A 100 3.82 5.09 1.56
N PHE A 101 4.80 4.20 1.68
CA PHE A 101 4.75 3.07 2.63
C PHE A 101 6.17 2.62 3.02
N GLY A 102 6.30 1.98 4.17
CA GLY A 102 7.56 1.41 4.65
C GLY A 102 7.59 -0.12 4.57
N PRO A 103 8.78 -0.73 4.77
CA PRO A 103 8.94 -2.19 4.78
C PRO A 103 8.00 -2.91 5.77
N HIS A 104 7.73 -2.30 6.93
CA HIS A 104 6.87 -2.85 7.98
C HIS A 104 5.42 -3.07 7.53
N HIS A 105 4.91 -2.27 6.57
CA HIS A 105 3.56 -2.44 6.02
C HIS A 105 3.42 -3.66 5.08
N ILE A 106 4.53 -4.21 4.58
CA ILE A 106 4.51 -5.21 3.50
C ILE A 106 4.18 -6.60 4.07
N ILE A 107 3.10 -7.20 3.56
CA ILE A 107 2.62 -8.53 3.95
C ILE A 107 2.78 -9.59 2.85
N ASN A 108 3.04 -9.18 1.62
CA ASN A 108 3.42 -10.07 0.52
C ASN A 108 4.17 -9.29 -0.57
N ILE A 109 4.92 -10.01 -1.40
CA ILE A 109 5.68 -9.44 -2.52
C ILE A 109 5.38 -10.25 -3.78
N ASP A 110 5.25 -9.57 -4.91
CA ASP A 110 5.35 -10.18 -6.23
C ASP A 110 6.50 -9.54 -7.00
N GLU A 111 7.27 -10.36 -7.71
CA GLU A 111 8.49 -9.92 -8.39
C GLU A 111 8.15 -9.16 -9.66
N ARG A 112 8.88 -8.08 -9.91
CA ARG A 112 8.74 -7.28 -11.12
C ARG A 112 8.95 -8.08 -12.41
N ASP A 113 8.22 -7.68 -13.45
CA ASP A 113 8.42 -8.12 -14.83
C ASP A 113 8.57 -6.92 -15.78
N GLU A 114 8.75 -7.18 -17.07
CA GLU A 114 8.89 -6.11 -18.08
C GLU A 114 7.70 -5.14 -18.10
N LYS A 115 6.49 -5.64 -17.84
CA LYS A 115 5.26 -4.85 -17.85
C LYS A 115 5.20 -3.97 -16.60
N THR A 116 5.44 -4.51 -15.41
CA THR A 116 5.36 -3.75 -14.17
C THR A 116 6.47 -2.74 -14.06
N ILE A 117 7.67 -3.03 -14.58
CA ILE A 117 8.76 -2.05 -14.72
C ILE A 117 8.32 -0.87 -15.61
N HIS A 118 7.65 -1.15 -16.73
CA HIS A 118 7.15 -0.09 -17.61
C HIS A 118 6.05 0.74 -16.93
N LEU A 119 5.11 0.10 -16.22
CA LEU A 119 4.05 0.78 -15.47
C LEU A 119 4.62 1.67 -14.37
N ALA A 120 5.65 1.21 -13.64
CA ALA A 120 6.29 1.98 -12.57
C ALA A 120 6.96 3.26 -13.08
N ALA A 121 7.33 3.32 -14.36
CA ALA A 121 7.89 4.53 -14.96
C ALA A 121 6.85 5.58 -15.37
N GLN A 122 5.55 5.23 -15.37
CA GLN A 122 4.47 6.13 -15.76
C GLN A 122 4.12 7.10 -14.60
N ALA A 123 3.49 8.22 -14.95
CA ALA A 123 2.97 9.14 -13.95
C ALA A 123 1.72 8.55 -13.28
N PRO A 124 1.59 8.66 -11.94
CA PRO A 124 0.37 8.26 -11.25
C PRO A 124 -0.78 9.17 -11.68
N LYS A 125 -2.02 8.68 -11.54
CA LYS A 125 -3.23 9.49 -11.75
C LYS A 125 -3.29 10.67 -10.77
N ARG A 126 -2.78 10.45 -9.56
CA ARG A 126 -2.68 11.47 -8.50
C ARG A 126 -1.38 11.28 -7.73
N CYS A 127 -0.57 12.34 -7.62
CA CYS A 127 0.66 12.32 -6.82
C CYS A 127 0.37 12.50 -5.33
N TRP A 128 1.16 11.85 -4.49
CA TRP A 128 1.09 12.07 -3.05
C TRP A 128 1.77 13.40 -2.68
N PRO A 129 1.20 14.21 -1.76
CA PRO A 129 1.83 15.44 -1.32
C PRO A 129 3.20 15.18 -0.67
N ARG A 130 4.25 15.83 -1.19
CA ARG A 130 5.64 15.65 -0.73
C ARG A 130 6.09 16.66 0.34
N ALA A 131 5.16 17.44 0.89
CA ALA A 131 5.41 18.54 1.84
C ALA A 131 6.18 18.11 3.11
#